data_AF-A0AAJ5YY13-F1
#
_entry.id   AF-A0AAJ5YY13-F1
#
_cell.length_a   1.000
_cell.length_b   1.000
_cell.length_c   1.000
_cell.angle_alpha   90.00
_cell.angle_beta   90.00
_cell.angle_gamma   90.00
#
_symmetry.space_group_name_H-M   'P 1'
#
loop_
_entity.id
_entity.type
_entity.pdbx_description
1 polymer ?
#
loop_
_entity_poly.entity_id
_entity_poly.type
_entity_poly.pdbx_seq_one_letter_code
_entity_poly.pdbx_strand_id
1 'polypeptide(L)'
;MEQAKQFYLQQKYPISTHSRDARASEVKQTSESEQYPPSFHAIVELIATGQESQIPGIRDIPLQINPAPPSESKMVCPKKPWEPR
;
A
#
# COMPACT_ATOMS: atom_id res chain seq x y z
N MET A 1 13.48 43.23 5.75
CA MET A 1 14.09 42.21 6.64
C MET A 1 13.49 40.81 6.49
N GLU A 2 12.30 40.65 5.92
CA GLU A 2 11.68 39.32 5.75
C GLU A 2 12.32 38.47 4.63
N GLN A 3 12.82 39.10 3.57
CA GLN A 3 13.51 38.39 2.46
C GLN A 3 14.76 37.64 2.93
N ALA A 4 15.52 38.19 3.88
CA ALA A 4 16.72 37.53 4.42
C ALA A 4 16.38 36.28 5.26
N LYS A 5 15.24 36.30 5.96
CA LYS A 5 14.75 35.13 6.72
C LYS A 5 14.31 34.01 5.79
N GLN A 6 13.66 34.35 4.67
CA GLN A 6 13.25 33.34 3.67
C GLN A 6 14.45 32.70 2.97
N PHE A 7 15.48 33.48 2.64
CA PHE A 7 16.71 32.95 2.06
C PHE A 7 17.44 31.98 3.01
N TYR A 8 17.51 32.31 4.30
CA TYR A 8 18.13 31.43 5.31
C TYR A 8 17.37 30.11 5.49
N LEU A 9 16.04 30.14 5.43
CA LEU A 9 15.21 28.91 5.50
C LEU A 9 15.41 28.01 4.27
N GLN A 10 15.58 28.60 3.08
CA GLN A 10 15.88 27.86 1.85
C GLN A 10 17.23 27.15 1.93
N GLN A 11 18.25 27.79 2.50
CA GLN A 11 19.58 27.19 2.65
C GLN A 11 19.62 26.08 3.71
N LYS A 12 18.84 26.22 4.79
CA LYS A 12 18.87 25.29 5.92
C LYS A 12 18.22 23.93 5.61
N TYR A 13 17.30 23.87 4.64
CA TYR A 13 16.61 22.63 4.28
C TYR A 13 16.56 22.44 2.75
N PRO A 14 17.64 21.96 2.11
CA PRO A 14 17.58 21.56 0.71
C PRO A 14 16.77 20.25 0.60
N ILE A 15 15.46 20.36 0.41
CA ILE A 15 14.59 19.20 0.16
C ILE A 15 14.90 18.69 -1.25
N SER A 16 15.63 17.58 -1.35
CA SER A 16 15.82 16.83 -2.59
C SER A 16 14.50 16.16 -2.98
N THR A 17 13.76 16.75 -3.92
CA THR A 17 12.52 16.19 -4.47
C THR A 17 12.80 15.15 -5.55
N HIS A 18 13.43 14.04 -5.17
CA HIS A 18 13.44 12.83 -5.99
C HIS A 18 12.78 11.68 -5.25
N SER A 19 11.46 11.78 -5.06
CA SER A 19 10.61 10.60 -4.94
C SER A 19 10.04 10.30 -6.33
N ARG A 20 10.61 9.29 -6.98
CA ARG A 20 9.91 8.52 -8.01
C ARG A 20 9.93 7.08 -7.54
N ASP A 21 9.04 6.78 -6.60
CA ASP A 21 8.56 5.41 -6.41
C ASP A 21 7.75 5.04 -7.65
N ALA A 22 8.44 4.58 -8.69
CA ALA A 22 7.82 3.90 -9.83
C ALA A 22 7.41 2.51 -9.35
N ARG A 23 6.22 2.45 -8.76
CA ARG A 23 5.44 1.24 -8.49
C ARG A 23 5.55 0.25 -9.65
N ALA A 24 5.84 -1.00 -9.32
CA ALA A 24 5.76 -2.14 -10.22
C ALA A 24 4.37 -2.21 -10.87
N SER A 25 4.33 -2.06 -12.19
CA SER A 25 3.14 -2.32 -13.01
C SER A 25 3.31 -3.70 -13.64
N GLU A 26 2.88 -4.76 -12.95
CA GLU A 26 2.62 -6.05 -13.61
C GLU A 26 1.19 -6.00 -14.16
N VAL A 27 1.06 -5.48 -15.38
CA VAL A 27 -0.17 -5.54 -16.17
C VAL A 27 -0.27 -6.95 -16.75
N LYS A 28 -1.01 -7.85 -16.07
CA LYS A 28 -1.55 -9.04 -16.74
C LYS A 28 -2.85 -8.64 -17.43
N GLN A 29 -2.74 -8.32 -18.71
CA GLN A 29 -3.87 -8.27 -19.64
C GLN A 29 -4.39 -9.70 -19.86
N THR A 30 -5.53 -10.04 -19.30
CA THR A 30 -6.42 -11.07 -19.85
C THR A 30 -7.47 -10.36 -20.67
N SER A 31 -7.30 -10.43 -21.98
CA SER A 31 -8.19 -9.85 -22.99
C SER A 31 -9.41 -10.74 -23.19
N GLU A 32 -10.36 -10.67 -22.27
CA GLU A 32 -11.77 -10.92 -22.54
C GLU A 32 -12.51 -9.69 -22.04
N SER A 33 -13.51 -9.22 -22.76
CA SER A 33 -14.25 -8.00 -22.43
C SER A 33 -14.94 -8.16 -21.06
N GLU A 34 -14.22 -7.78 -20.01
CA GLU A 34 -14.69 -7.75 -18.62
C GLU A 34 -15.75 -6.64 -18.50
N GLN A 35 -16.99 -6.99 -18.84
CA GLN A 35 -18.14 -6.10 -18.68
C GLN A 35 -18.40 -5.95 -17.18
N TYR A 36 -17.92 -4.85 -16.61
CA TYR A 36 -18.22 -4.52 -15.22
C TYR A 36 -19.73 -4.38 -15.03
N PRO A 37 -20.27 -4.81 -13.88
CA PRO A 37 -21.68 -4.63 -13.57
C PRO A 37 -22.05 -3.13 -13.57
N PRO A 38 -23.31 -2.80 -13.88
CA PRO A 38 -23.73 -1.42 -14.18
C PRO A 38 -23.71 -0.50 -12.97
N SER A 39 -23.69 -1.02 -11.74
CA SER A 39 -23.66 -0.23 -10.52
C SER A 39 -23.04 -0.99 -9.34
N PHE A 40 -22.70 -0.25 -8.29
CA PHE A 40 -22.23 -0.83 -7.03
C PHE A 40 -23.26 -1.77 -6.38
N HIS A 41 -24.56 -1.46 -6.46
CA HIS A 41 -25.60 -2.33 -5.90
C HIS A 41 -25.59 -3.71 -6.55
N ALA A 42 -25.37 -3.78 -7.87
CA ALA A 42 -25.25 -5.06 -8.57
C ALA A 42 -24.03 -5.86 -8.09
N ILE A 43 -22.92 -5.21 -7.75
CA ILE A 43 -21.75 -5.86 -7.14
C ILE A 43 -22.12 -6.43 -5.77
N VAL A 44 -22.80 -5.65 -4.94
CA VAL A 44 -23.22 -6.08 -3.59
C VAL A 44 -24.15 -7.29 -3.65
N GLU A 45 -25.08 -7.31 -4.61
CA GLU A 45 -25.96 -8.47 -4.83
C GLU A 45 -25.19 -9.72 -5.26
N LEU A 46 -24.23 -9.58 -6.17
CA LEU A 46 -23.38 -10.71 -6.60
C LEU A 46 -22.56 -11.28 -5.42
N ILE A 47 -22.02 -10.42 -4.56
CA ILE A 47 -21.32 -10.83 -3.34
C ILE A 47 -22.28 -11.51 -2.36
N ALA A 48 -23.43 -10.88 -2.08
CA ALA A 48 -24.40 -11.40 -1.12
C ALA A 48 -25.01 -12.74 -1.55
N THR A 49 -25.10 -12.98 -2.86
CA THR A 49 -25.59 -14.25 -3.44
C THR A 49 -24.49 -15.29 -3.66
N GLY A 50 -23.24 -14.99 -3.33
CA GLY A 50 -22.10 -15.90 -3.49
C GLY A 50 -21.64 -16.08 -4.94
N GLN A 51 -22.05 -15.21 -5.86
CA GLN A 51 -21.65 -15.20 -7.27
C GLN A 51 -20.42 -14.31 -7.51
N GLU A 52 -19.47 -14.31 -6.57
CA GLU A 52 -18.28 -13.46 -6.59
C GLU A 52 -17.37 -13.72 -7.80
N SER A 53 -17.36 -14.95 -8.30
CA SER A 53 -16.56 -15.36 -9.47
C SER A 53 -17.01 -14.71 -10.79
N GLN A 54 -18.19 -14.08 -10.82
CA GLN A 54 -18.70 -13.36 -11.99
C GLN A 54 -18.29 -11.89 -11.99
N ILE A 55 -17.73 -11.39 -10.89
CA ILE A 55 -17.28 -10.00 -10.79
C ILE A 55 -15.91 -9.90 -11.45
N PRO A 56 -15.77 -9.13 -12.54
CA PRO A 56 -14.51 -9.02 -13.22
C PRO A 56 -13.41 -8.42 -12.32
N GLY A 57 -12.18 -8.92 -12.47
CA GLY A 57 -11.03 -8.44 -11.70
C GLY A 57 -10.94 -8.94 -10.24
N ILE A 58 -11.93 -9.65 -9.70
CA ILE A 58 -11.80 -10.29 -8.38
C ILE A 58 -10.86 -11.50 -8.50
N ARG A 59 -9.80 -11.49 -7.68
CA ARG A 59 -8.87 -12.61 -7.53
C ARG A 59 -9.17 -13.30 -6.20
N ASP A 60 -9.14 -14.63 -6.21
CA ASP A 60 -9.18 -15.40 -4.98
C ASP A 60 -7.87 -15.18 -4.20
N ILE A 61 -7.97 -14.56 -3.02
CA ILE A 61 -6.83 -14.30 -2.13
C ILE A 61 -6.92 -15.33 -0.99
N PRO A 62 -5.94 -16.24 -0.86
CA PRO A 62 -5.98 -17.24 0.18
C PRO A 62 -5.91 -16.60 1.56
N LEU A 63 -6.68 -17.15 2.51
CA LEU A 63 -6.68 -16.71 3.92
C LEU A 63 -5.29 -16.84 4.57
N GLN A 64 -4.52 -17.84 4.13
CA GLN A 64 -3.19 -18.12 4.63
C GLN A 64 -2.19 -18.10 3.48
N ILE A 65 -1.29 -17.12 3.50
CA ILE A 65 -0.27 -16.94 2.46
C ILE A 65 0.99 -17.76 2.78
N ASN A 66 1.36 -17.87 4.07
CA ASN A 66 2.53 -18.60 4.51
C ASN A 66 2.22 -19.40 5.79
N PRO A 67 2.46 -20.73 5.81
CA PRO A 67 2.33 -21.52 7.03
C PRO A 67 3.47 -21.33 8.03
N ALA A 68 4.62 -20.82 7.59
CA ALA A 68 5.75 -20.60 8.48
C ALA A 68 5.46 -19.43 9.44
N PRO A 69 5.97 -19.50 10.69
CA PRO A 69 5.89 -18.38 11.60
C PRO A 69 6.60 -17.15 11.03
N PRO A 70 6.20 -15.93 11.42
CA PRO A 70 6.89 -14.73 11.01
C PRO A 70 8.34 -14.75 11.50
N SER A 71 9.24 -14.08 10.76
CA SER A 71 10.62 -13.95 11.19
C SER A 71 10.73 -13.15 12.48
N GLU A 72 11.53 -13.63 13.43
CA GLU A 72 11.83 -12.89 14.65
C GLU A 72 12.87 -11.78 14.40
N SER A 73 12.75 -10.67 15.13
CA SER A 73 13.74 -9.59 15.07
C SER A 73 15.06 -10.06 15.69
N LYS A 74 16.15 -9.92 14.95
CA LYS A 74 17.52 -10.19 15.44
C LYS A 74 18.20 -8.94 16.00
N MET A 75 17.54 -7.79 15.99
CA MET A 75 18.12 -6.52 16.38
C MET A 75 18.01 -6.30 17.89
N VAL A 76 19.09 -5.85 18.51
CA VAL A 76 19.08 -5.46 19.93
C VAL A 76 18.25 -4.20 20.08
N CYS A 77 17.16 -4.28 20.85
CA CYS A 77 16.36 -3.11 21.19
C CYS A 77 17.12 -2.24 22.19
N PRO A 78 17.30 -0.93 21.95
CA PRO A 78 17.95 -0.05 22.91
C PRO A 78 17.13 0.01 24.21
N LYS A 79 17.83 -0.04 25.34
CA LYS A 79 17.19 0.09 26.66
C LYS A 79 16.48 1.43 26.77
N LYS A 80 15.30 1.41 27.39
CA LYS A 80 14.56 2.65 27.66
C LYS A 80 15.29 3.44 28.76
N PRO A 81 15.22 4.78 28.75
CA PRO A 81 15.99 5.62 29.69
C PRO A 81 15.74 5.37 31.18
N TRP A 82 14.57 4.82 31.52
CA TRP A 82 14.16 4.51 32.90
C TRP A 82 14.42 3.05 33.30
N GLU A 83 14.99 2.23 32.41
CA GLU A 83 15.35 0.86 32.75
C GLU A 83 16.62 0.84 33.60
N PRO A 84 16.66 0.03 34.67
CA PRO A 84 17.87 -0.14 35.47
C PRO A 84 19.01 -0.65 34.57
N ARG A 85 20.22 -0.12 34.81
CA ARG A 85 21.40 -0.46 34.02
C ARG A 85 21.77 -1.93 34.13
#